data_AF-A0A961GJQ8-F1
#
_entry.id   AF-A0A961GJQ8-F1
#
_cell.length_a   1.000
_cell.length_b   1.000
_cell.length_c   1.000
_cell.angle_alpha   90.00
_cell.angle_beta   90.00
_cell.angle_gamma   90.00
#
_symmetry.space_group_name_H-M   'P 1'
#
loop_
_entity.id
_entity.type
_entity.pdbx_description
1 polymer ?
#
loop_
_entity_poly.entity_id
_entity_poly.type
_entity_poly.pdbx_seq_one_letter_code
_entity_poly.pdbx_strand_id
1 'polypeptide(L)'
;VFWNLCLWNPFLHTYNSDYDRVTINGTQVAFEPDGSWTLVVAADDPGHPNWLCTQGHAAGRLWFRWFLPAHTPDPIDARVVPIADVPTGPAS
;
A
#
# COMPACT_ATOMS: atom_id res chain seq x y z
N VAL A 1 0.68 11.99 11.97
CA VAL A 1 1.40 12.47 10.78
C VAL A 1 0.62 12.06 9.54
N PHE A 2 0.47 12.93 8.54
CA PHE A 2 -0.16 12.54 7.28
C PHE A 2 0.87 11.83 6.39
N TRP A 3 0.48 10.73 5.76
CA TRP A 3 1.31 10.01 4.79
C TRP A 3 0.45 9.42 3.68
N ASN A 4 1.07 9.14 2.53
CA ASN A 4 0.42 8.38 1.47
C ASN A 4 1.42 7.52 0.68
N LEU A 5 0.91 6.45 0.08
CA LEU A 5 1.60 5.60 -0.90
C LEU A 5 0.93 5.77 -2.27
N CYS A 6 1.72 5.87 -3.34
CA CYS A 6 1.25 5.76 -4.72
C CYS A 6 2.07 4.71 -5.49
N LEU A 7 1.40 3.94 -6.35
CA LEU A 7 2.06 3.04 -7.30
C LEU A 7 2.42 3.79 -8.59
N TRP A 8 3.69 3.73 -8.96
CA TRP A 8 4.26 4.50 -10.07
C TRP A 8 4.92 3.59 -11.10
N ASN A 9 4.78 3.94 -12.38
CA ASN A 9 5.51 3.28 -13.46
C ASN A 9 6.99 3.76 -13.50
N PRO A 10 7.86 3.11 -14.30
CA PRO A 10 9.26 3.52 -14.44
C PRO A 10 9.48 4.96 -14.95
N PHE A 11 8.45 5.56 -15.58
CA PHE A 11 8.46 6.92 -16.11
C PHE A 11 7.93 7.97 -15.13
N LEU A 12 7.75 7.60 -13.85
CA LEU A 12 7.30 8.50 -12.80
C LEU A 12 5.86 9.00 -12.96
N HIS A 13 5.00 8.23 -13.64
CA HIS A 13 3.56 8.48 -13.63
C HIS A 13 2.87 7.53 -12.66
N THR A 14 1.86 8.03 -11.94
CA THR A 14 0.94 7.18 -11.19
C THR A 14 0.24 6.22 -12.14
N TYR A 15 -0.16 5.07 -11.63
CA TYR A 15 -1.16 4.23 -12.29
C TYR A 15 -2.52 4.95 -12.31
N ASN A 16 -3.51 4.37 -12.99
CA ASN A 16 -4.80 5.05 -13.20
C ASN A 16 -5.77 4.80 -12.03
N SER A 17 -5.98 5.83 -11.21
CA SER A 17 -6.89 5.79 -10.06
C SER A 17 -8.38 5.80 -10.38
N ASP A 18 -8.76 6.02 -11.64
CA ASP A 18 -10.17 6.00 -12.06
C ASP A 18 -10.73 4.58 -12.13
N TYR A 19 -9.86 3.58 -12.32
CA TYR A 19 -10.25 2.17 -12.46
C TYR A 19 -10.03 1.36 -11.19
N ASP A 20 -8.90 1.55 -10.52
CA ASP A 20 -8.53 0.77 -9.35
C ASP A 20 -7.86 1.61 -8.27
N ARG A 21 -7.82 1.08 -7.05
CA ARG A 21 -7.03 1.68 -5.98
C ARG A 21 -5.54 1.49 -6.23
N VAL A 22 -4.88 2.56 -6.65
CA VAL A 22 -3.42 2.59 -6.91
C VAL A 22 -2.69 3.56 -5.97
N THR A 23 -3.42 4.13 -5.03
CA THR A 23 -2.93 5.04 -3.99
C THR A 23 -3.74 4.83 -2.72
N ILE A 24 -3.10 5.00 -1.57
CA ILE A 24 -3.76 4.95 -0.26
C ILE A 24 -3.05 5.94 0.69
N ASN A 25 -3.77 6.44 1.69
CA ASN A 25 -3.20 7.33 2.69
C ASN A 25 -3.58 6.92 4.12
N GLY A 26 -2.93 7.54 5.10
CA GLY A 26 -3.13 7.22 6.52
C GLY A 26 -4.54 7.50 7.07
N THR A 27 -5.41 8.21 6.35
CA THR A 27 -6.82 8.39 6.74
C THR A 27 -7.75 7.35 6.13
N GLN A 28 -7.26 6.57 5.15
CA GLN A 28 -8.01 5.53 4.44
C GLN A 28 -7.63 4.12 4.91
N VAL A 29 -6.47 3.96 5.54
CA VAL A 29 -5.95 2.67 5.97
C VAL A 29 -6.79 2.10 7.12
N ALA A 30 -7.09 0.82 7.06
CA ALA A 30 -7.54 0.04 8.20
C ALA A 30 -6.32 -0.31 9.06
N PHE A 31 -6.36 0.11 10.32
CA PHE A 31 -5.29 -0.15 11.28
C PHE A 31 -5.51 -1.48 12.02
N GLU A 32 -4.40 -2.06 12.46
CA GLU A 32 -4.35 -3.15 13.41
C GLU A 32 -4.73 -2.67 14.82
N PRO A 33 -5.09 -3.58 15.76
CA PRO A 33 -5.40 -3.20 17.14
C PRO A 33 -4.27 -2.45 17.87
N ASP A 34 -3.01 -2.71 17.49
CA ASP A 34 -1.83 -2.03 18.04
C ASP A 34 -1.49 -0.69 17.34
N GLY A 35 -2.30 -0.29 16.36
CA GLY A 35 -2.09 0.94 15.57
C GLY A 35 -1.09 0.79 14.43
N SER A 36 -0.52 -0.40 14.21
CA SER A 36 0.23 -0.71 13.00
C SER A 36 -0.71 -0.87 11.79
N TRP A 37 -0.14 -1.05 10.61
CA TRP A 37 -0.91 -1.23 9.38
C TRP A 37 -0.14 -2.14 8.42
N THR A 38 -0.88 -2.95 7.67
CA THR A 38 -0.37 -3.75 6.55
C THR A 38 -0.95 -3.21 5.25
N LEU A 39 -0.13 -3.03 4.21
CA LEU A 39 -0.60 -2.77 2.85
C LEU A 39 -0.35 -4.02 2.00
N VAL A 40 -1.27 -4.28 1.06
CA VAL A 40 -1.13 -5.40 0.12
C VAL A 40 -1.06 -4.85 -1.29
N VAL A 41 -0.05 -5.24 -2.06
CA VAL A 41 0.08 -4.86 -3.48
C VAL A 41 -0.02 -6.13 -4.31
N ALA A 42 -1.09 -6.26 -5.09
CA ALA A 42 -1.38 -7.46 -5.87
C ALA A 42 -2.17 -7.11 -7.15
N ALA A 43 -2.19 -8.00 -8.14
CA ALA A 43 -2.94 -7.80 -9.38
C ALA A 43 -4.46 -7.90 -9.16
N ASP A 44 -4.88 -8.88 -8.37
CA ASP A 44 -6.28 -9.15 -8.06
C ASP A 44 -6.56 -8.89 -6.58
N ASP A 45 -7.82 -8.61 -6.25
CA ASP A 45 -8.28 -8.34 -4.88
C ASP A 45 -8.12 -9.59 -3.99
N PRO A 46 -7.22 -9.58 -2.98
CA PRO A 46 -7.08 -10.69 -2.05
C PRO A 46 -8.07 -10.61 -0.87
N GLY A 47 -8.95 -9.61 -0.84
CA GLY A 47 -9.90 -9.35 0.24
C GLY A 47 -9.36 -8.50 1.38
N HIS A 48 -8.10 -8.06 1.32
CA HIS A 48 -7.52 -7.18 2.36
C HIS A 48 -7.97 -5.72 2.19
N PRO A 49 -8.43 -5.03 3.25
CA PRO A 49 -9.01 -3.68 3.13
C PRO A 49 -8.01 -2.62 2.62
N ASN A 50 -6.71 -2.85 2.84
CA ASN A 50 -5.62 -1.96 2.42
C ASN A 50 -4.93 -2.40 1.13
N TRP A 51 -5.64 -3.12 0.25
CA TRP A 51 -5.09 -3.58 -1.02
C TRP A 51 -4.94 -2.43 -2.04
N LEU A 52 -3.87 -2.50 -2.85
CA LEU A 52 -3.61 -1.69 -4.03
C LEU A 52 -3.37 -2.57 -5.27
N CYS A 53 -4.00 -2.22 -6.38
CA CYS A 53 -3.95 -2.96 -7.63
C CYS A 53 -2.71 -2.62 -8.47
N THR A 54 -1.99 -3.62 -8.97
CA THR A 54 -0.84 -3.40 -9.86
C THR A 54 -1.24 -3.04 -11.30
N GLN A 55 -2.51 -3.18 -11.68
CA GLN A 55 -3.03 -2.91 -13.03
C GLN A 55 -2.23 -3.62 -14.14
N GLY A 56 -1.77 -4.84 -13.87
CA GLY A 56 -0.98 -5.64 -14.81
C GLY A 56 0.48 -5.21 -14.97
N HIS A 57 0.95 -4.20 -14.24
CA HIS A 57 2.37 -3.83 -14.24
C HIS A 57 3.20 -4.86 -13.48
N ALA A 58 4.08 -5.57 -14.19
CA ALA A 58 5.00 -6.54 -13.59
C ALA A 58 6.14 -5.89 -12.78
N ALA A 59 6.40 -4.60 -12.99
CA ALA A 59 7.41 -3.83 -12.27
C ALA A 59 7.04 -2.35 -12.18
N GLY A 60 7.48 -1.70 -11.10
CA GLY A 60 7.16 -0.30 -10.81
C GLY A 60 7.85 0.20 -9.55
N ARG A 61 7.29 1.26 -8.96
CA ARG A 61 7.80 1.90 -7.76
C ARG A 61 6.67 2.08 -6.74
N LEU A 62 6.97 1.78 -5.48
CA LEU A 62 6.15 2.15 -4.33
C LEU A 62 6.64 3.50 -3.82
N TRP A 63 5.85 4.55 -4.02
CA TRP A 63 6.24 5.91 -3.65
C TRP A 63 5.55 6.36 -2.37
N PHE A 64 6.22 6.19 -1.23
CA PHE A 64 5.76 6.70 0.06
C PHE A 64 6.16 8.15 0.28
N ARG A 65 5.27 8.92 0.90
CA ARG A 65 5.49 10.31 1.30
C ARG A 65 4.94 10.54 2.69
N TRP A 66 5.77 11.09 3.58
CA TRP A 66 5.39 11.55 4.91
C TRP A 66 5.44 13.07 4.93
N PHE A 67 4.39 13.68 5.46
CA PHE A 67 4.24 15.12 5.48
C PHE A 67 4.46 15.62 6.90
N LEU A 68 5.54 16.39 7.08
CA LEU A 68 5.92 17.01 8.36
C LEU A 68 5.99 16.00 9.51
N PRO A 69 6.73 14.88 9.37
CA PRO A 69 6.89 13.95 10.47
C PRO A 69 7.76 14.61 11.56
N ALA A 70 7.43 14.38 12.84
CA ALA A 70 8.20 14.94 13.95
C ALA A 70 9.62 14.34 14.06
N HIS A 71 9.81 13.16 13.47
CA HIS A 71 11.08 12.42 13.39
C HIS A 71 11.09 11.66 12.07
N THR A 72 12.25 11.16 11.65
CA THR A 72 12.31 10.23 10.52
C THR A 72 11.44 8.99 10.82
N PRO A 73 10.49 8.61 9.94
CA PRO A 73 9.72 7.39 10.11
C PRO A 73 10.62 6.15 10.12
N ASP A 74 10.22 5.13 10.88
CA ASP A 74 10.88 3.84 10.84
C ASP A 74 10.85 3.23 9.43
N PRO A 75 11.85 2.42 9.05
CA PRO A 75 11.84 1.70 7.79
C PRO A 75 10.59 0.82 7.65
N ILE A 76 10.02 0.79 6.45
CA ILE A 76 8.93 -0.13 6.13
C ILE A 76 9.53 -1.50 5.81
N ASP A 77 9.06 -2.53 6.51
CA ASP A 77 9.33 -3.91 6.14
C ASP A 77 8.43 -4.35 4.99
N ALA A 78 9.03 -5.02 4.00
CA ALA A 78 8.33 -5.52 2.84
C ALA A 78 8.82 -6.92 2.49
N ARG A 79 7.89 -7.79 2.08
CA ARG A 79 8.18 -9.14 1.60
C ARG A 79 7.24 -9.52 0.47
N VAL A 80 7.71 -10.37 -0.43
CA VAL A 80 6.88 -11.02 -1.44
C VAL A 80 6.42 -12.35 -0.88
N VAL A 81 5.13 -12.62 -0.99
CA VAL A 81 4.50 -13.87 -0.53
C VAL A 81 3.53 -14.39 -1.60
N PRO A 82 3.22 -15.70 -1.61
CA PRO A 82 2.08 -16.23 -2.36
C PRO A 82 0.78 -15.51 -1.99
N ILE A 83 -0.12 -15.32 -2.96
CA ILE A 83 -1.41 -14.63 -2.73
C ILE A 83 -2.25 -15.33 -1.65
N ALA A 84 -2.13 -16.66 -1.53
CA ALA A 84 -2.82 -17.46 -0.54
C ALA A 84 -2.35 -17.20 0.91
N ASP A 85 -1.16 -16.63 1.08
CA ASP A 85 -0.57 -16.34 2.39
C ASP A 85 -0.77 -14.87 2.81
N VAL A 86 -1.47 -14.09 1.99
CA VAL A 86 -1.78 -12.69 2.27
C VAL A 86 -2.86 -12.62 3.36
N PRO A 87 -2.69 -11.80 4.41
CA PRO A 87 -3.75 -11.59 5.39
C PRO A 87 -4.98 -10.98 4.72
N THR A 88 -6.17 -11.39 5.11
CA THR A 88 -7.44 -10.88 4.53
C THR A 88 -8.10 -9.79 5.38
N GLY A 89 -7.45 -9.36 6.45
CA GLY A 89 -7.92 -8.30 7.34
C GLY A 89 -6.95 -8.06 8.49
N PRO A 90 -7.25 -7.10 9.38
CA PRO A 90 -6.46 -6.87 10.58
C PRO A 90 -6.33 -8.15 11.41
N ALA A 91 -5.14 -8.40 11.93
CA ALA A 91 -4.91 -9.39 12.96
C ALA A 91 -5.86 -9.12 14.15
N SER A 92 -6.53 -10.18 14.61
CA SER A 92 -7.41 -10.11 15.79
C SER A 92 -6.62 -10.04 17.08
#